data_AF-A0A2U9PLH0-F1
#
_entry.id   AF-A0A2U9PLH0-F1
#
_cell.length_a   1.000
_cell.length_b   1.000
_cell.length_c   1.000
_cell.angle_alpha   90.00
_cell.angle_beta   90.00
_cell.angle_gamma   90.00
#
_symmetry.space_group_name_H-M   'P 1'
#
loop_
_entity.id
_entity.type
_entity.pdbx_description
1 polymer ?
#
loop_
_entity_poly.entity_id
_entity_poly.type
_entity_poly.pdbx_seq_one_letter_code
_entity_poly.pdbx_strand_id
1 'polypeptide(L)'
;MMTWYEGDDAGPSELVLKPTPGAITPPGGISQTVLREVDISAAIDFMRRQHQEIPTAPPVDWAEIGPTLAGLSESGLTDEYLAALAWAYSEAAKEPKAQERLAELTGKSPAAIKSHLWHATRRDLLERMPGRKGGVVTPKALKLISQLNDVRRELDT
;
A
#
# COMPACT_ATOMS: atom_id res chain seq x y z
N MET A 1 -3.47 5.49 23.71
CA MET A 1 -3.71 6.57 22.72
C MET A 1 -2.71 6.37 21.60
N MET A 2 -3.14 6.50 20.36
CA MET A 2 -2.28 6.49 19.18
C MET A 2 -2.24 7.90 18.61
N THR A 3 -1.06 8.37 18.24
CA THR A 3 -0.81 9.64 17.57
C THR A 3 -0.28 9.36 16.16
N TRP A 4 -0.68 10.22 15.21
CA TRP A 4 -0.28 10.16 13.80
C TRP A 4 0.39 11.49 13.44
N TYR A 5 1.35 11.50 12.53
CA TYR A 5 1.82 12.76 11.95
C TYR A 5 0.69 13.40 11.12
N GLU A 6 0.62 14.73 11.14
CA GLU A 6 -0.39 15.46 10.38
C GLU A 6 -0.16 15.26 8.87
N GLY A 7 -1.12 14.63 8.19
CA GLY A 7 -1.02 14.27 6.77
C GLY A 7 -0.40 12.89 6.48
N ASP A 8 -0.12 12.08 7.50
CA ASP A 8 0.54 10.78 7.34
C ASP A 8 -0.44 9.60 7.47
N ASP A 9 -0.47 8.76 6.44
CA ASP A 9 -1.33 7.58 6.31
C ASP A 9 -0.54 6.26 6.44
N ALA A 10 0.74 6.35 6.85
CA ALA A 10 1.70 5.23 6.88
C ALA A 10 1.72 4.40 8.18
N GLY A 11 1.24 4.95 9.30
CA GLY A 11 1.19 4.25 10.59
C GLY A 11 1.17 5.22 11.77
N PRO A 12 0.75 4.79 12.97
CA PRO A 12 0.85 5.64 14.15
C PRO A 12 2.33 5.94 14.41
N SER A 13 2.66 7.21 14.58
CA SER A 13 4.02 7.66 14.90
C SER A 13 4.39 7.39 16.36
N GLU A 14 3.38 7.26 17.22
CA GLU A 14 3.54 6.87 18.61
C GLU A 14 2.32 6.08 19.12
N LEU A 15 2.60 5.05 19.95
CA LEU A 15 1.62 4.23 20.63
C LEU A 15 1.84 4.32 22.15
N VAL A 16 0.90 4.95 22.85
CA VAL A 16 0.92 5.05 24.32
C VAL A 16 -0.08 4.07 24.92
N LEU A 17 0.42 3.04 25.61
CA LEU A 17 -0.38 2.10 26.38
C LEU A 17 -0.58 2.65 27.80
N LYS A 18 -1.83 2.76 28.24
CA LYS A 18 -2.18 3.22 29.60
C LYS A 18 -3.02 2.15 30.29
N PRO A 19 -2.81 1.92 31.60
CA PRO A 19 -3.71 1.11 32.40
C PRO A 19 -5.13 1.70 32.38
N THR A 20 -6.14 0.84 32.42
CA THR A 20 -7.54 1.25 32.61
C THR A 20 -7.68 1.98 33.95
N PRO A 21 -8.55 3.00 34.08
CA PRO A 21 -8.75 3.68 35.36
C PRO A 21 -9.07 2.70 36.50
N GLY A 22 -8.34 2.81 37.61
CA GLY A 22 -8.45 1.91 38.76
C GLY A 22 -7.66 0.59 38.66
N ALA A 23 -7.01 0.31 37.53
CA ALA A 23 -6.13 -0.83 37.40
C ALA A 23 -4.81 -0.59 38.16
N ILE A 24 -4.40 -1.58 38.94
CA ILE A 24 -3.08 -1.58 39.60
C ILE A 24 -2.03 -1.76 38.51
N THR A 25 -1.19 -0.75 38.32
CA THR A 25 -0.07 -0.84 37.38
C THR A 25 0.98 -1.76 37.98
N PRO A 26 1.45 -2.80 37.27
CA PRO A 26 2.52 -3.65 37.77
C PRO A 26 3.75 -2.79 38.11
N PRO A 27 4.44 -3.04 39.24
CA PRO A 27 5.72 -2.42 39.51
C PRO A 27 6.69 -2.72 38.35
N GLY A 28 7.14 -1.69 37.64
CA GLY A 28 8.01 -1.83 36.46
C GLY A 28 7.32 -1.81 35.10
N GLY A 29 5.99 -1.62 35.04
CA GLY A 29 5.27 -1.44 33.77
C GLY A 29 5.01 -2.75 33.02
N ILE A 30 5.30 -2.79 31.71
CA ILE A 30 5.10 -3.97 30.87
C ILE A 30 6.12 -5.06 31.25
N SER A 31 5.68 -6.30 31.40
CA SER A 31 6.54 -7.43 31.72
C SER A 31 7.62 -7.66 30.65
N GLN A 32 8.83 -8.05 31.07
CA GLN A 32 9.91 -8.44 30.16
C GLN A 32 9.53 -9.60 29.23
N THR A 33 8.61 -10.49 29.65
CA THR A 33 8.09 -11.56 28.78
C THR A 33 7.37 -10.98 27.57
N VAL A 34 6.50 -9.99 27.79
CA VAL A 34 5.77 -9.32 26.71
C VAL A 34 6.73 -8.53 25.80
N LEU A 35 7.74 -7.88 26.37
CA LEU A 35 8.75 -7.17 25.57
C LEU A 35 9.56 -8.11 24.68
N ARG A 36 9.77 -9.37 25.08
CA ARG A 36 10.47 -10.37 24.26
C ARG A 36 9.61 -10.93 23.13
N GLU A 37 8.28 -10.85 23.23
CA GLU A 37 7.36 -11.22 22.15
C GLU A 37 7.29 -10.15 21.05
N VAL A 38 7.74 -8.93 21.34
CA VAL A 38 7.82 -7.84 20.36
C VAL A 38 9.18 -7.89 19.65
N ASP A 39 9.19 -8.32 18.39
CA ASP A 39 10.40 -8.32 17.58
C ASP A 39 10.66 -6.93 16.95
N ILE A 40 11.25 -6.06 17.75
CA ILE A 40 11.63 -4.70 17.34
C ILE A 40 12.69 -4.74 16.22
N SER A 41 13.56 -5.75 16.23
CA SER A 41 14.63 -5.87 15.22
C SER A 41 14.05 -6.19 13.85
N ALA A 42 13.12 -7.15 13.78
CA ALA A 42 12.38 -7.44 12.56
C ALA A 42 11.57 -6.23 12.08
N ALA A 43 10.96 -5.46 12.99
CA ALA A 43 10.25 -4.23 12.63
C ALA A 43 11.19 -3.16 12.05
N ILE A 44 12.38 -2.96 12.63
CA ILE A 44 13.40 -2.03 12.11
C ILE A 44 13.94 -2.50 10.76
N ASP A 45 14.26 -3.79 10.62
CA ASP A 45 14.77 -4.33 9.35
C ASP A 45 13.71 -4.29 8.26
N PHE A 46 12.45 -4.51 8.61
CA PHE A 46 11.32 -4.26 7.74
C PHE A 46 11.27 -2.80 7.29
N MET A 47 11.33 -1.83 8.23
CA MET A 47 11.38 -0.40 7.89
C MET A 47 12.59 -0.05 7.01
N ARG A 48 13.78 -0.58 7.31
CA ARG A 48 14.99 -0.35 6.51
C ARG A 48 14.84 -0.88 5.09
N ARG A 49 14.31 -2.09 4.90
CA ARG A 49 14.03 -2.63 3.54
C ARG A 49 13.05 -1.74 2.78
N GLN A 50 12.10 -1.12 3.47
CA GLN A 50 11.18 -0.18 2.84
C GLN A 50 11.83 1.18 2.51
N HIS A 51 12.80 1.62 3.31
CA HIS A 51 13.53 2.89 3.10
C HIS A 51 14.77 2.77 2.22
N GLN A 52 15.35 1.57 2.05
CA GLN A 52 16.59 1.35 1.29
C GLN A 52 16.41 1.43 -0.23
N GLU A 53 15.19 1.59 -0.74
CA GLU A 53 14.95 1.81 -2.17
C GLU A 53 13.95 2.95 -2.40
N ILE A 54 14.31 4.19 -2.05
CA ILE A 54 13.72 5.36 -2.71
C ILE A 54 14.83 6.41 -2.92
N PRO A 55 15.59 6.37 -4.04
CA PRO A 55 15.91 7.63 -4.70
C PRO A 55 14.56 8.32 -4.85
N THR A 56 14.37 9.56 -4.39
CA THR A 56 13.12 10.33 -4.54
C THR A 56 12.54 10.07 -5.91
N ALA A 57 11.62 9.11 -5.99
CA ALA A 57 11.07 8.68 -7.26
C ALA A 57 10.31 9.90 -7.73
N PRO A 58 10.47 10.32 -9.00
CA PRO A 58 9.70 11.43 -9.51
C PRO A 58 8.22 11.13 -9.22
N PRO A 59 7.43 12.15 -8.82
CA PRO A 59 6.01 11.97 -8.57
C PRO A 59 5.37 11.29 -9.78
N VAL A 60 4.45 10.39 -9.51
CA VAL A 60 3.79 9.61 -10.56
C VAL A 60 3.07 10.56 -11.51
N ASP A 61 3.42 10.48 -12.80
CA ASP A 61 2.69 11.21 -13.83
C ASP A 61 1.36 10.49 -14.14
N TRP A 62 0.32 10.89 -13.44
CA TRP A 62 -1.02 10.34 -13.62
C TRP A 62 -1.59 10.57 -15.02
N ALA A 63 -1.10 11.56 -15.78
CA ALA A 63 -1.53 11.80 -17.15
C ALA A 63 -0.98 10.73 -18.11
N GLU A 64 0.22 10.21 -17.84
CA GLU A 64 0.79 9.09 -18.59
C GLU A 64 0.10 7.76 -18.23
N ILE A 65 -0.16 7.55 -16.93
CA ILE A 65 -0.61 6.24 -16.43
C ILE A 65 -2.13 6.06 -16.57
N GLY A 66 -2.88 7.15 -16.43
CA GLY A 66 -4.35 7.15 -16.50
C GLY A 66 -4.92 6.42 -17.72
N PRO A 67 -4.53 6.80 -18.96
CA PRO A 67 -5.04 6.15 -20.18
C PRO A 67 -4.76 4.64 -20.22
N THR A 68 -3.57 4.22 -19.79
CA THR A 68 -3.20 2.80 -19.74
C THR A 68 -4.08 2.04 -18.76
N LEU A 69 -4.23 2.59 -17.55
CA LEU A 69 -5.04 1.97 -16.51
C LEU A 69 -6.53 1.93 -16.88
N ALA A 70 -7.03 2.98 -17.57
CA ALA A 70 -8.38 3.04 -18.11
C ALA A 70 -8.62 1.94 -19.14
N GLY A 71 -7.76 1.82 -20.16
CA GLY A 71 -7.87 0.81 -21.21
C GLY A 71 -7.80 -0.62 -20.67
N LEU A 72 -6.89 -0.90 -19.73
CA LEU A 72 -6.83 -2.21 -19.06
C LEU A 72 -8.14 -2.52 -18.30
N SER A 73 -8.77 -1.52 -17.69
CA SER A 73 -10.02 -1.69 -16.94
C SER A 73 -11.24 -2.04 -17.79
N GLU A 74 -11.16 -1.84 -19.11
CA GLU A 74 -12.22 -2.22 -20.07
C GLU A 74 -12.19 -3.71 -20.37
N SER A 75 -11.01 -4.34 -20.26
CA SER A 75 -10.82 -5.78 -20.48
C SER A 75 -11.32 -6.64 -19.32
N GLY A 76 -11.85 -6.03 -18.26
CA GLY A 76 -12.36 -6.70 -17.07
C GLY A 76 -11.31 -6.90 -15.97
N LEU A 77 -11.53 -7.88 -15.08
CA LEU A 77 -10.64 -8.18 -13.96
C LEU A 77 -9.49 -9.10 -14.38
N THR A 78 -8.66 -8.64 -15.31
CA THR A 78 -7.45 -9.35 -15.74
C THR A 78 -6.32 -9.21 -14.72
N ASP A 79 -5.33 -10.10 -14.75
CA ASP A 79 -4.17 -10.01 -13.84
C ASP A 79 -3.33 -8.77 -14.15
N GLU A 80 -3.25 -8.38 -15.43
CA GLU A 80 -2.61 -7.17 -15.92
C GLU A 80 -3.25 -5.91 -15.34
N TYR A 81 -4.58 -5.81 -15.42
CA TYR A 81 -5.32 -4.70 -14.83
C TYR A 81 -5.16 -4.66 -13.32
N LEU A 82 -5.31 -5.80 -12.64
CA LEU A 82 -5.21 -5.86 -11.18
C LEU A 82 -3.79 -5.55 -10.68
N ALA A 83 -2.76 -5.94 -11.41
CA ALA A 83 -1.38 -5.60 -11.11
C ALA A 83 -1.12 -4.10 -11.28
N ALA A 84 -1.54 -3.53 -12.41
CA ALA A 84 -1.43 -2.09 -12.67
C ALA A 84 -2.21 -1.26 -11.64
N LEU A 85 -3.41 -1.69 -11.27
CA LEU A 85 -4.23 -1.06 -10.25
C LEU A 85 -3.61 -1.15 -8.86
N ALA A 86 -3.05 -2.31 -8.49
CA ALA A 86 -2.37 -2.50 -7.21
C ALA A 86 -1.15 -1.58 -7.07
N TRP A 87 -0.36 -1.45 -8.13
CA TRP A 87 0.77 -0.53 -8.17
C TRP A 87 0.34 0.93 -8.10
N ALA A 88 -0.65 1.33 -8.91
CA ALA A 88 -1.20 2.69 -8.87
C ALA A 88 -1.78 3.02 -7.49
N TYR A 89 -2.39 2.05 -6.81
CA TYR A 89 -2.88 2.24 -5.44
C TYR A 89 -1.76 2.37 -4.40
N SER A 90 -0.68 1.61 -4.53
CA SER A 90 0.47 1.71 -3.62
C SER A 90 1.15 3.08 -3.75
N GLU A 91 1.25 3.60 -4.97
CA GLU A 91 1.78 4.95 -5.24
C GLU A 91 0.82 6.06 -4.79
N ALA A 92 -0.47 5.97 -5.18
CA ALA A 92 -1.47 6.97 -4.83
C ALA A 92 -1.77 7.03 -3.33
N ALA A 93 -1.55 5.95 -2.58
CA ALA A 93 -1.79 5.94 -1.14
C ALA A 93 -0.84 6.83 -0.33
N LYS A 94 0.18 7.41 -0.98
CA LYS A 94 0.98 8.52 -0.43
C LYS A 94 0.22 9.84 -0.44
N GLU A 95 -0.92 9.92 -1.15
CA GLU A 95 -1.77 11.09 -1.29
C GLU A 95 -3.14 10.89 -0.61
N PRO A 96 -3.78 11.96 -0.10
CA PRO A 96 -5.16 11.90 0.37
C PRO A 96 -6.10 11.48 -0.77
N LYS A 97 -7.13 10.67 -0.47
CA LYS A 97 -8.18 10.27 -1.44
C LYS A 97 -7.70 9.42 -2.62
N ALA A 98 -6.69 8.57 -2.40
CA ALA A 98 -6.16 7.64 -3.40
C ALA A 98 -7.24 6.83 -4.14
N GLN A 99 -8.29 6.38 -3.45
CA GLN A 99 -9.33 5.53 -4.05
C GLN A 99 -10.25 6.32 -4.98
N GLU A 100 -10.57 7.56 -4.62
CA GLU A 100 -11.34 8.48 -5.45
C GLU A 100 -10.56 8.84 -6.71
N ARG A 101 -9.25 9.08 -6.60
CA ARG A 101 -8.39 9.34 -7.76
C ARG A 101 -8.36 8.16 -8.73
N LEU A 102 -8.22 6.94 -8.23
CA LEU A 102 -8.25 5.74 -9.08
C LEU A 102 -9.61 5.51 -9.72
N ALA A 103 -10.69 5.86 -9.02
CA ALA A 103 -12.04 5.80 -9.56
C ALA A 103 -12.19 6.74 -10.76
N GLU A 104 -11.70 7.99 -10.65
CA GLU A 104 -11.65 8.95 -11.75
C GLU A 104 -10.83 8.43 -12.95
N LEU A 105 -9.62 7.92 -12.69
CA LEU A 105 -8.73 7.44 -13.75
C LEU A 105 -9.30 6.25 -14.54
N THR A 106 -10.08 5.40 -13.90
CA THR A 106 -10.63 4.18 -14.51
C THR A 106 -12.09 4.32 -14.96
N GLY A 107 -12.75 5.44 -14.65
CA GLY A 107 -14.19 5.60 -14.83
C GLY A 107 -15.04 4.61 -14.01
N LYS A 108 -14.47 3.96 -12.98
CA LYS A 108 -15.18 3.03 -12.10
C LYS A 108 -15.64 3.72 -10.83
N SER A 109 -16.60 3.13 -10.11
CA SER A 109 -17.00 3.66 -8.80
C SER A 109 -15.93 3.37 -7.73
N PRO A 110 -15.81 4.19 -6.66
CA PRO A 110 -14.90 3.89 -5.55
C PRO A 110 -15.16 2.52 -4.89
N ALA A 111 -16.41 2.08 -4.85
CA ALA A 111 -16.79 0.75 -4.37
C ALA A 111 -16.24 -0.37 -5.27
N ALA A 112 -16.30 -0.18 -6.59
CA ALA A 112 -15.70 -1.12 -7.55
C ALA A 112 -14.19 -1.16 -7.39
N ILE A 113 -13.51 -0.02 -7.27
CA ILE A 113 -12.05 0.04 -6.98
C ILE A 113 -11.70 -0.75 -5.73
N LYS A 114 -12.45 -0.58 -4.64
CA LYS A 114 -12.24 -1.35 -3.41
C LYS A 114 -12.38 -2.86 -3.65
N SER A 115 -13.39 -3.27 -4.41
CA SER A 115 -13.60 -4.68 -4.79
C SER A 115 -12.44 -5.20 -5.66
N HIS A 116 -11.98 -4.44 -6.63
CA HIS A 116 -10.88 -4.82 -7.52
C HIS A 116 -9.57 -4.99 -6.74
N LEU A 117 -9.26 -4.07 -5.82
CA LEU A 117 -8.09 -4.21 -4.95
C LEU A 117 -8.20 -5.43 -4.01
N TRP A 118 -9.42 -5.81 -3.61
CA TRP A 118 -9.63 -7.07 -2.88
C TRP A 118 -9.35 -8.29 -3.77
N HIS A 119 -9.76 -8.26 -5.04
CA HIS A 119 -9.38 -9.30 -6.01
C HIS A 119 -7.86 -9.34 -6.24
N ALA A 120 -7.18 -8.20 -6.35
CA ALA A 120 -5.73 -8.14 -6.44
C ALA A 120 -5.05 -8.81 -5.23
N THR A 121 -5.63 -8.62 -4.02
CA THR A 121 -5.15 -9.31 -2.81
C THR A 121 -5.34 -10.83 -2.91
N ARG A 122 -6.52 -11.27 -3.37
CA ARG A 122 -6.82 -12.71 -3.56
C ARG A 122 -5.95 -13.39 -4.61
N ARG A 123 -5.41 -12.63 -5.57
CA ARG A 123 -4.56 -13.12 -6.65
C ARG A 123 -3.06 -12.97 -6.40
N ASP A 124 -2.68 -12.62 -5.17
CA ASP A 124 -1.28 -12.44 -4.78
C ASP A 124 -0.58 -11.34 -5.59
N LEU A 125 -1.31 -10.26 -5.90
CA LEU A 125 -0.80 -9.08 -6.61
C LEU A 125 -0.62 -7.87 -5.67
N LEU A 126 -1.32 -7.89 -4.54
CA LEU A 126 -1.29 -6.84 -3.53
C LEU A 126 -1.32 -7.46 -2.14
N GLU A 127 -0.35 -7.11 -1.29
CA GLU A 127 -0.34 -7.46 0.12
C GLU A 127 -0.89 -6.31 0.96
N ARG A 128 -1.88 -6.61 1.82
CA ARG A 128 -2.44 -5.65 2.76
C ARG A 128 -1.65 -5.71 4.06
N MET A 129 -1.10 -4.57 4.50
CA MET A 129 -0.38 -4.48 5.77
C MET A 129 -1.21 -3.73 6.80
N PRO A 130 -1.39 -4.28 8.02
CA PRO A 130 -2.03 -3.57 9.12
C PRO A 130 -1.35 -2.21 9.37
N GLY A 131 -2.15 -1.15 9.47
CA GLY A 131 -1.66 0.20 9.75
C GLY A 131 -1.12 0.99 8.56
N ARG A 132 -1.05 0.42 7.34
CA ARG A 132 -0.56 1.11 6.14
C ARG A 132 -1.64 1.25 5.07
N LYS A 133 -1.91 2.47 4.59
CA LYS A 133 -2.69 2.68 3.36
C LYS A 133 -1.87 2.30 2.12
N GLY A 134 -2.51 1.74 1.08
CA GLY A 134 -1.84 1.41 -0.19
C GLY A 134 -1.35 -0.02 -0.35
N GLY A 135 -1.06 -0.73 0.75
CA GLY A 135 -0.48 -2.08 0.67
C GLY A 135 0.89 -2.11 -0.03
N VAL A 136 1.40 -3.31 -0.26
CA VAL A 136 2.68 -3.57 -0.95
C VAL A 136 2.41 -4.41 -2.19
N VAL A 137 2.94 -3.96 -3.32
CA VAL A 137 2.87 -4.70 -4.58
C VAL A 137 3.78 -5.93 -4.47
N THR A 138 3.29 -7.10 -4.85
CA THR A 138 4.10 -8.34 -4.77
C THR A 138 5.10 -8.43 -5.92
N PRO A 139 6.15 -9.26 -5.82
CA PRO A 139 7.06 -9.54 -6.93
C PRO A 139 6.33 -10.04 -8.18
N LYS A 140 5.24 -10.81 -8.00
CA LYS A 140 4.39 -11.30 -9.08
C LYS A 140 3.76 -10.14 -9.86
N ALA A 141 3.20 -9.15 -9.16
CA ALA A 141 2.61 -7.98 -9.79
C ALA A 141 3.66 -7.12 -10.50
N LEU A 142 4.84 -6.91 -9.90
CA LEU A 142 5.94 -6.18 -10.54
C LEU A 142 6.39 -6.82 -11.85
N LYS A 143 6.45 -8.16 -11.91
CA LYS A 143 6.77 -8.89 -13.15
C LYS A 143 5.76 -8.62 -14.26
N LEU A 144 4.46 -8.66 -13.95
CA LEU A 144 3.39 -8.38 -14.92
C LEU A 144 3.47 -6.95 -15.44
N ILE A 145 3.75 -5.98 -14.57
CA ILE A 145 3.91 -4.57 -14.95
C ILE A 145 5.12 -4.37 -15.86
N SER A 146 6.25 -5.03 -15.58
CA SER A 146 7.42 -4.99 -16.48
C SER A 146 7.07 -5.50 -17.87
N GLN A 147 6.39 -6.65 -17.95
CA GLN A 147 5.99 -7.25 -19.22
C GLN A 147 5.03 -6.34 -20.00
N LEU A 148 4.08 -5.71 -19.33
CA LEU A 148 3.18 -4.71 -19.94
C LEU A 148 3.96 -3.53 -20.53
N ASN A 149 4.93 -3.01 -19.79
CA ASN A 149 5.74 -1.86 -20.22
C ASN A 149 6.66 -2.20 -21.40
N ASP A 150 7.19 -3.43 -21.44
CA ASP A 150 8.06 -3.88 -22.52
C ASP A 150 7.25 -4.08 -23.82
N VAL A 151 6.06 -4.69 -23.73
CA VAL A 151 5.12 -4.80 -24.87
C VAL A 151 4.71 -3.42 -25.39
N ARG A 152 4.44 -2.45 -24.50
CA ARG A 152 4.08 -1.08 -24.91
C ARG A 152 5.22 -0.42 -25.70
N ARG A 153 6.47 -0.56 -25.24
CA ARG A 153 7.65 -0.01 -25.95
C ARG A 153 7.82 -0.62 -27.34
N GLU A 154 7.56 -1.91 -27.51
CA GLU A 154 7.65 -2.58 -28.82
C GLU A 154 6.59 -2.09 -29.82
N LEU A 155 5.41 -1.66 -29.35
CA LEU A 155 4.32 -1.15 -30.20
C LEU A 155 4.49 0.32 -30.59
N ASP A 156 5.25 1.09 -29.81
CA ASP A 156 5.55 2.50 -30.05
C ASP A 156 6.81 2.72 -30.94
N THR A 157 7.45 1.64 -31.42
CA THR A 157 8.65 1.66 -32.30
C THR A 157 8.28 1.31 -33.74
#